data_AF-A0A5B8W6T2-F1
#
_entry.id   AF-A0A5B8W6T2-F1
#
_cell.length_a   1.000
_cell.length_b   1.000
_cell.length_c   1.000
_cell.angle_alpha   90.00
_cell.angle_beta   90.00
_cell.angle_gamma   90.00
#
_symmetry.space_group_name_H-M   'P 1'
#
loop_
_entity.id
_entity.type
_entity.pdbx_description
1 polymer ?
#
loop_
_entity_poly.entity_id
_entity_poly.type
_entity_poly.pdbx_seq_one_letter_code
_entity_poly.pdbx_strand_id
1 'polypeptide(L)'
;MNNISLNHESIRLATGSTYVIIDGLYVGDIKNSIKTSEKSGSIEEIQEVVFSYNAMALGEFVADVAIFDVSRIKKVTYDKSLLAKKNVVSTDTGLLLFINKLAFWDFIERFDYDALVDSNVSLINELFWQSLIKGYEITDFALIIPAISESGISLGGSGIYEIS
;
A
#
# COMPACT_ATOMS: atom_id res chain seq x y z
N MET A 1 0.25 -9.18 16.76
CA MET A 1 0.63 -7.78 16.55
C MET A 1 0.35 -7.49 15.08
N ASN A 2 -0.37 -6.42 14.75
CA ASN A 2 -1.09 -6.32 13.47
C ASN A 2 -0.31 -5.60 12.34
N ASN A 3 0.90 -5.09 12.59
CA ASN A 3 1.71 -4.32 11.62
C ASN A 3 0.94 -3.18 10.92
N ILE A 4 0.18 -2.43 11.70
CA ILE A 4 -0.54 -1.23 11.27
C ILE A 4 0.20 -0.03 11.87
N SER A 5 0.44 1.00 11.05
CA SER A 5 0.87 2.32 11.51
C SER A 5 -0.34 3.21 11.72
N LEU A 6 -0.60 3.55 12.97
CA LEU A 6 -1.47 4.66 13.36
C LEU A 6 -0.60 5.85 13.77
N ASN A 7 -0.96 7.07 13.37
CA ASN A 7 -0.27 8.29 13.82
C ASN A 7 1.27 8.28 13.64
N HIS A 8 1.75 7.80 12.48
CA HIS A 8 3.19 7.73 12.13
C HIS A 8 4.02 6.69 12.90
N GLU A 9 3.39 5.73 13.55
CA GLU A 9 4.09 4.57 14.12
C GLU A 9 4.89 3.83 13.05
N SER A 10 6.09 3.35 13.41
CA SER A 10 6.90 2.55 12.48
C SER A 10 6.25 1.20 12.18
N ILE A 11 6.43 0.71 10.96
CA ILE A 11 6.00 -0.63 10.54
C ILE A 11 7.20 -1.58 10.49
N ARG A 12 6.92 -2.88 10.48
CA ARG A 12 7.92 -3.95 10.37
C ARG A 12 7.96 -4.51 8.96
N LEU A 13 9.12 -4.54 8.35
CA LEU A 13 9.35 -5.12 7.03
C LEU A 13 10.46 -6.17 7.10
N ALA A 14 10.44 -7.13 6.18
CA ALA A 14 11.51 -8.12 6.03
C ALA A 14 12.63 -7.51 5.18
N THR A 15 13.79 -7.27 5.79
CA THR A 15 14.95 -6.69 5.09
C THR A 15 15.35 -7.55 3.88
N GLY A 16 15.57 -6.89 2.74
CA GLY A 16 15.87 -7.51 1.46
C GLY A 16 14.64 -7.90 0.63
N SER A 17 13.44 -7.92 1.21
CA SER A 17 12.20 -8.19 0.47
C SER A 17 11.74 -6.97 -0.32
N THR A 18 11.12 -7.24 -1.48
CA THR A 18 10.46 -6.21 -2.29
C THR A 18 8.99 -6.12 -1.91
N TYR A 19 8.53 -4.91 -1.66
CA TYR A 19 7.14 -4.58 -1.36
C TYR A 19 6.53 -3.80 -2.51
N VAL A 20 5.31 -4.18 -2.87
CA VAL A 20 4.43 -3.36 -3.69
C VAL A 20 3.69 -2.41 -2.75
N ILE A 21 3.73 -1.11 -3.06
CA ILE A 21 2.96 -0.09 -2.35
C ILE A 21 1.78 0.33 -3.21
N ILE A 22 0.59 0.35 -2.62
CA ILE A 22 -0.65 0.70 -3.30
C ILE A 22 -1.64 1.36 -2.33
N ASP A 23 -2.51 2.21 -2.84
CA ASP A 23 -3.71 2.65 -2.13
C ASP A 23 -4.68 1.47 -1.91
N GLY A 24 -5.30 1.38 -0.73
CA GLY A 24 -6.32 0.37 -0.46
C GLY A 24 -7.48 0.35 -1.46
N LEU A 25 -7.93 1.52 -1.95
CA LEU A 25 -9.02 1.58 -2.93
C LEU A 25 -8.65 0.89 -4.24
N TYR A 26 -7.41 1.09 -4.70
CA TYR A 26 -6.93 0.61 -5.99
C TYR A 26 -6.77 -0.92 -6.02
N VAL A 27 -6.71 -1.59 -4.87
CA VAL A 27 -6.71 -3.06 -4.81
C VAL A 27 -8.00 -3.64 -5.44
N GLY A 28 -9.14 -2.97 -5.22
CA GLY A 28 -10.41 -3.35 -5.83
C GLY A 28 -10.38 -3.27 -7.36
N ASP A 29 -9.72 -2.25 -7.92
CA ASP A 29 -9.60 -2.08 -9.37
C ASP A 29 -8.80 -3.23 -10.01
N ILE A 30 -7.72 -3.67 -9.38
CA ILE A 30 -6.94 -4.84 -9.83
C ILE A 30 -7.80 -6.10 -9.78
N LYS A 31 -8.48 -6.34 -8.66
CA LYS A 31 -9.34 -7.50 -8.44
C LYS A 31 -10.49 -7.58 -9.46
N ASN A 32 -11.04 -6.44 -9.85
CA ASN A 32 -12.12 -6.35 -10.83
C ASN A 32 -11.66 -6.46 -12.28
N SER A 33 -10.42 -6.03 -12.56
CA SER A 33 -9.90 -5.95 -13.93
C SER A 33 -9.20 -7.23 -14.37
N ILE A 34 -8.52 -7.93 -13.46
CA ILE A 34 -7.73 -9.12 -13.78
C ILE A 34 -8.55 -10.38 -13.49
N LYS A 35 -8.82 -11.16 -14.53
CA LYS A 35 -9.50 -12.45 -14.37
C LYS A 35 -8.62 -13.41 -13.60
N THR A 36 -9.24 -14.24 -12.76
CA THR A 36 -8.57 -15.22 -11.89
C THR A 36 -7.62 -16.18 -12.63
N SER A 37 -7.80 -16.36 -13.94
CA SER A 37 -6.97 -17.20 -14.82
C SER A 37 -5.73 -16.49 -15.40
N GLU A 38 -5.56 -15.18 -15.21
CA GLU A 38 -4.48 -14.34 -15.78
C GLU A 38 -3.50 -13.85 -14.70
N LYS A 39 -3.46 -14.53 -13.53
CA LYS A 39 -2.62 -14.19 -12.35
C LYS A 39 -1.10 -14.41 -12.53
N SER A 40 -0.56 -13.96 -13.66
CA SER A 40 0.87 -13.98 -13.95
C SER A 40 1.41 -12.60 -14.34
N GLY A 41 0.57 -11.56 -14.20
CA GLY A 41 0.95 -10.21 -14.59
C GLY A 41 2.13 -9.67 -13.80
N SER A 42 3.05 -9.01 -14.48
CA SER A 42 4.06 -8.18 -13.81
C SER A 42 3.40 -6.94 -13.19
N ILE A 43 4.06 -6.28 -12.24
CA ILE A 43 3.56 -5.01 -11.67
C ILE A 43 3.42 -3.95 -12.77
N GLU A 44 4.35 -3.97 -13.73
CA GLU A 44 4.33 -3.14 -14.94
C GLU A 44 3.09 -3.42 -15.80
N GLU A 45 2.68 -4.67 -15.97
CA GLU A 45 1.48 -5.03 -16.72
C GLU A 45 0.19 -4.57 -16.01
N ILE A 46 0.11 -4.71 -14.68
CA ILE A 46 -1.02 -4.18 -13.90
C ILE A 46 -1.09 -2.65 -14.08
N GLN A 47 0.07 -1.99 -14.01
CA GLN A 47 0.20 -0.55 -14.16
C GLN A 47 -0.26 -0.08 -15.56
N GLU A 48 0.03 -0.84 -16.62
CA GLU A 48 -0.38 -0.52 -17.99
C GLU A 48 -1.86 -0.83 -18.28
N VAL A 49 -2.38 -1.96 -17.75
CA VAL A 49 -3.72 -2.45 -18.07
C VAL A 49 -4.78 -1.86 -17.16
N VAL A 50 -4.57 -1.92 -15.84
CA VAL A 50 -5.55 -1.50 -14.83
C VAL A 50 -5.47 0.01 -14.61
N PHE A 51 -4.26 0.55 -14.59
CA PHE A 51 -3.98 1.94 -14.23
C PHE A 51 -3.38 2.74 -15.39
N SER A 52 -3.81 2.49 -16.63
CA SER A 52 -3.37 3.22 -17.83
C SER A 52 -3.48 4.74 -17.72
N TYR A 53 -4.36 5.24 -16.86
CA TYR A 53 -4.59 6.66 -16.58
C TYR A 53 -3.74 7.21 -15.43
N ASN A 54 -3.10 6.36 -14.62
CA ASN A 54 -2.32 6.74 -13.44
C ASN A 54 -1.05 5.90 -13.33
N ALA A 55 0.02 6.33 -13.99
CA ALA A 55 1.34 5.67 -14.01
C ALA A 55 2.06 5.54 -12.66
N MET A 56 1.48 6.07 -11.57
CA MET A 56 2.03 5.99 -10.21
C MET A 56 1.04 5.34 -9.25
N ALA A 57 0.09 4.54 -9.73
CA ALA A 57 -0.86 3.82 -8.85
C ALA A 57 -0.15 2.75 -8.01
N LEU A 58 0.96 2.20 -8.53
CA LEU A 58 1.78 1.18 -7.89
C LEU A 58 3.21 1.68 -7.68
N GLY A 59 3.70 1.57 -6.46
CA GLY A 59 5.10 1.73 -6.12
C GLY A 59 5.78 0.41 -5.79
N GLU A 60 7.11 0.35 -5.89
CA GLU A 60 7.94 -0.73 -5.39
C GLU A 60 9.01 -0.17 -4.44
N PHE A 61 9.22 -0.86 -3.32
CA PHE A 61 10.26 -0.53 -2.34
C PHE A 61 10.97 -1.80 -1.89
N VAL A 62 12.30 -1.76 -1.85
CA VAL A 62 13.11 -2.83 -1.27
C VAL A 62 13.45 -2.44 0.16
N ALA A 63 12.99 -3.24 1.13
CA ALA A 63 13.22 -2.94 2.53
C ALA A 63 14.71 -3.06 2.88
N ASP A 64 15.31 -1.94 3.24
CA ASP A 64 16.71 -1.82 3.67
C ASP A 64 16.89 -1.95 5.19
N VAL A 65 15.81 -1.80 5.94
CA VAL A 65 15.76 -1.92 7.40
C VAL A 65 14.54 -2.72 7.84
N ALA A 66 14.63 -3.37 9.00
CA ALA A 66 13.52 -4.17 9.53
C ALA A 66 12.40 -3.32 10.15
N ILE A 67 12.75 -2.14 10.67
CA ILE A 67 11.80 -1.17 11.24
C ILE A 67 11.77 0.04 10.32
N PHE A 68 10.70 0.18 9.55
CA PHE A 68 10.51 1.27 8.62
C PHE A 68 9.81 2.43 9.30
N ASP A 69 10.49 3.56 9.39
CA ASP A 69 9.93 4.82 9.89
C ASP A 69 9.05 5.47 8.81
N VAL A 70 7.79 5.74 9.12
CA VAL A 70 6.83 6.36 8.20
C VAL A 70 7.25 7.78 7.78
N SER A 71 8.15 8.43 8.53
CA SER A 71 8.76 9.72 8.13
C SER A 71 9.55 9.65 6.81
N ARG A 72 9.89 8.43 6.36
CA ARG A 72 10.51 8.13 5.06
C ARG A 72 9.57 8.30 3.87
N ILE A 73 8.26 8.43 4.11
CA ILE A 73 7.26 8.68 3.08
C ILE A 73 7.06 10.18 2.94
N LYS A 74 7.51 10.75 1.82
CA LYS A 74 7.52 12.20 1.61
C LYS A 74 6.57 12.58 0.50
N LYS A 75 5.66 13.52 0.78
CA LYS A 75 4.81 14.11 -0.24
C LYS A 75 5.67 14.89 -1.23
N VAL A 76 5.44 14.66 -2.52
CA VAL A 76 6.15 15.34 -3.61
C VAL A 76 5.15 16.01 -4.55
N THR A 77 5.59 17.11 -5.18
CA THR A 77 4.84 17.72 -6.28
C THR A 77 5.09 16.92 -7.55
N TYR A 78 4.05 16.74 -8.35
CA TYR A 78 4.16 16.05 -9.63
C TYR A 78 5.27 16.68 -10.50
N ASP A 79 6.18 15.83 -10.96
CA ASP A 79 7.19 16.14 -11.96
C ASP A 79 7.32 14.93 -12.89
N LYS A 80 7.47 15.15 -14.20
CA LYS A 80 7.56 14.06 -15.18
C LYS A 80 8.72 13.10 -14.90
N SER A 81 9.80 13.55 -14.28
CA SER A 81 10.92 12.71 -13.86
C SER A 81 10.54 11.65 -12.83
N LEU A 82 9.44 11.85 -12.08
CA LEU A 82 8.93 10.88 -11.12
C LEU A 82 8.38 9.63 -11.80
N LEU A 83 7.95 9.71 -13.07
CA LEU A 83 7.42 8.55 -13.81
C LEU A 83 8.46 7.44 -14.01
N ALA A 84 9.75 7.77 -13.92
CA ALA A 84 10.82 6.78 -14.00
C ALA A 84 11.17 6.14 -12.64
N LYS A 85 10.63 6.68 -11.53
CA LYS A 85 10.93 6.22 -10.18
C LYS A 85 9.93 5.15 -9.76
N LYS A 86 10.45 3.96 -9.43
CA LYS A 86 9.62 2.85 -8.91
C LYS A 86 9.10 3.10 -7.50
N ASN A 87 9.81 3.87 -6.68
CA ASN A 87 9.46 4.13 -5.29
C ASN A 87 8.50 5.32 -5.10
N VAL A 88 7.77 5.70 -6.15
CA VAL A 88 6.77 6.77 -6.10
C VAL A 88 5.39 6.16 -6.25
N VAL A 89 4.48 6.57 -5.37
CA VAL A 89 3.09 6.11 -5.35
C VAL A 89 2.14 7.30 -5.23
N SER A 90 1.02 7.22 -5.92
CA SER A 90 -0.10 8.14 -5.81
C SER A 90 -1.24 7.46 -5.07
N THR A 91 -1.99 8.24 -4.30
CA THR A 91 -3.03 7.75 -3.41
C THR A 91 -4.17 8.76 -3.35
N ASP A 92 -5.39 8.24 -3.29
CA ASP A 92 -6.64 9.00 -3.17
C ASP A 92 -7.21 8.98 -1.76
N THR A 93 -6.75 8.06 -0.91
CA THR A 93 -7.18 7.94 0.49
C THR A 93 -6.10 8.22 1.52
N GLY A 94 -4.83 8.13 1.12
CA GLY A 94 -3.67 8.13 2.02
C GLY A 94 -3.48 6.79 2.74
N LEU A 95 -4.37 5.81 2.54
CA LEU A 95 -4.28 4.48 3.12
C LEU A 95 -3.34 3.64 2.25
N LEU A 96 -2.10 3.51 2.69
CA LEU A 96 -1.05 2.81 1.94
C LEU A 96 -0.87 1.40 2.47
N LEU A 97 -0.94 0.42 1.58
CA LEU A 97 -0.63 -0.97 1.83
C LEU A 97 0.78 -1.27 1.35
N PHE A 98 1.60 -1.86 2.21
CA PHE A 98 2.89 -2.44 1.83
C PHE A 98 2.67 -3.95 1.77
N ILE A 99 2.78 -4.52 0.58
CA ILE A 99 2.47 -5.93 0.32
C ILE A 99 3.74 -6.60 -0.20
N ASN A 100 4.25 -7.60 0.53
CA ASN A 100 5.38 -8.39 0.06
C ASN A 100 5.04 -8.97 -1.31
N LYS A 101 5.91 -8.72 -2.30
CA LYS A 101 5.67 -9.08 -3.70
C LYS A 101 5.39 -10.58 -3.89
N LEU A 102 5.93 -11.44 -3.01
CA LEU A 102 5.67 -12.89 -3.03
C LEU A 102 4.24 -13.26 -2.60
N ALA A 103 3.61 -12.43 -1.76
CA ALA A 103 2.26 -12.63 -1.24
C ALA A 103 1.20 -11.78 -1.97
N PHE A 104 1.62 -11.02 -2.99
CA PHE A 104 0.80 -10.00 -3.63
C PHE A 104 -0.53 -10.54 -4.17
N TRP A 105 -0.50 -11.58 -5.01
CA TRP A 105 -1.70 -12.09 -5.65
C TRP A 105 -2.73 -12.67 -4.66
N ASP A 106 -2.28 -13.43 -3.66
CA ASP A 106 -3.19 -13.94 -2.62
C ASP A 106 -3.80 -12.81 -1.79
N PHE A 107 -3.02 -11.75 -1.52
CA PHE A 107 -3.54 -10.56 -0.86
C PHE A 107 -4.64 -9.90 -1.69
N ILE A 108 -4.40 -9.63 -2.99
CA ILE A 108 -5.39 -8.99 -3.88
C ILE A 108 -6.69 -9.77 -3.91
N GLU A 109 -6.65 -11.10 -3.94
CA GLU A 109 -7.85 -11.95 -3.98
C GLU A 109 -8.70 -11.82 -2.72
N ARG A 110 -8.05 -11.75 -1.56
CA ARG A 110 -8.70 -11.77 -0.26
C ARG A 110 -9.07 -10.39 0.26
N PHE A 111 -8.39 -9.36 -0.23
CA PHE A 111 -8.63 -7.99 0.18
C PHE A 111 -10.00 -7.49 -0.29
N ASP A 112 -10.61 -6.69 0.57
CA ASP A 112 -11.88 -6.02 0.36
C ASP A 112 -11.78 -4.68 1.10
N TYR A 113 -11.82 -3.58 0.33
CA TYR A 113 -11.67 -2.25 0.89
C TYR A 113 -12.83 -1.88 1.79
N ASP A 114 -14.06 -2.19 1.37
CA ASP A 114 -15.27 -1.86 2.12
C ASP A 114 -15.25 -2.60 3.46
N ALA A 115 -14.87 -3.89 3.45
CA ALA A 115 -14.71 -4.66 4.68
C ALA A 115 -13.60 -4.11 5.59
N LEU A 116 -12.52 -3.55 5.03
CA LEU A 116 -11.46 -2.92 5.81
C LEU A 116 -11.92 -1.62 6.48
N VAL A 117 -12.75 -0.81 5.83
CA VAL A 117 -13.20 0.49 6.38
C VAL A 117 -14.54 0.40 7.11
N ASP A 118 -15.23 -0.74 7.06
CA ASP A 118 -16.47 -1.00 7.80
C ASP A 118 -16.20 -1.22 9.30
N SER A 119 -15.97 -0.11 10.01
CA SER A 119 -15.84 -0.06 11.47
C SER A 119 -16.58 1.13 12.07
N ASN A 120 -17.31 0.88 13.15
CA ASN A 120 -18.03 1.90 13.91
C ASN A 120 -17.22 2.47 15.09
N VAL A 121 -16.03 1.93 15.36
CA VAL A 121 -15.26 2.20 16.61
C VAL A 121 -13.83 2.66 16.34
N SER A 122 -13.26 2.25 15.20
CA SER A 122 -11.86 2.47 14.82
C SER A 122 -11.77 2.95 13.39
N LEU A 123 -10.61 3.53 13.01
CA LEU A 123 -10.38 4.00 11.64
C LEU A 123 -10.43 2.88 10.59
N ILE A 124 -10.19 1.63 11.01
CA ILE A 124 -10.30 0.43 10.19
C ILE A 124 -10.89 -0.73 11.00
N ASN A 125 -11.44 -1.71 10.32
CA ASN A 125 -11.84 -2.99 10.86
C ASN A 125 -10.60 -3.88 11.11
N GLU A 126 -10.06 -3.81 12.33
CA GLU A 126 -8.89 -4.60 12.70
C GLU A 126 -9.13 -6.12 12.67
N LEU A 127 -10.38 -6.57 12.88
CA LEU A 127 -10.72 -7.99 12.81
C LEU A 127 -10.64 -8.51 11.38
N PHE A 128 -11.12 -7.72 10.42
CA PHE A 128 -10.95 -8.02 9.00
C PHE A 128 -9.46 -8.10 8.66
N TRP A 129 -8.67 -7.09 9.05
CA TRP A 129 -7.23 -7.07 8.81
C TRP A 129 -6.52 -8.31 9.38
N GLN A 130 -6.81 -8.67 10.64
CA GLN A 130 -6.25 -9.87 11.28
C GLN A 130 -6.63 -11.16 10.54
N SER A 131 -7.86 -11.25 10.05
CA SER A 131 -8.33 -12.39 9.25
C SER A 131 -7.61 -12.46 7.90
N LEU A 132 -7.42 -11.31 7.25
CA LEU A 132 -6.74 -11.18 5.97
C LEU A 132 -5.28 -11.64 6.06
N ILE A 133 -4.54 -11.22 7.08
CA ILE A 133 -3.11 -11.56 7.23
C ILE A 133 -2.87 -12.91 7.92
N LYS A 134 -3.94 -13.62 8.31
CA LYS A 134 -3.81 -14.91 9.00
C LYS A 134 -3.10 -15.93 8.12
N GLY A 135 -2.04 -16.54 8.65
CA GLY A 135 -1.21 -17.53 7.96
C GLY A 135 0.05 -16.97 7.30
N TYR A 136 0.25 -15.65 7.37
CA TYR A 136 1.43 -14.96 6.86
C TYR A 136 2.37 -14.52 7.99
N GLU A 137 3.60 -14.20 7.62
CA GLU A 137 4.53 -13.53 8.53
C GLU A 137 4.05 -12.09 8.75
N ILE A 138 4.28 -11.56 9.96
CA ILE A 138 3.89 -10.19 10.31
C ILE A 138 4.51 -9.14 9.37
N THR A 139 5.66 -9.47 8.79
CA THR A 139 6.39 -8.61 7.85
C THR A 139 5.88 -8.69 6.42
N ASP A 140 4.98 -9.63 6.08
CA ASP A 140 4.50 -9.75 4.70
C ASP A 140 3.57 -8.62 4.30
N PHE A 141 2.86 -8.04 5.27
CA PHE A 141 1.96 -6.93 5.03
C PHE A 141 2.13 -5.86 6.10
N ALA A 142 2.06 -4.60 5.67
CA ALA A 142 1.86 -3.49 6.57
C ALA A 142 0.80 -2.55 6.04
N LEU A 143 0.09 -1.89 6.94
CA LEU A 143 -0.95 -0.93 6.62
C LEU A 143 -0.61 0.41 7.27
N ILE A 144 -0.49 1.45 6.48
CA ILE A 144 -0.30 2.82 6.98
C ILE A 144 -1.60 3.58 6.80
N ILE A 145 -2.10 4.10 7.91
CA ILE A 145 -3.32 4.91 7.93
C ILE A 145 -2.90 6.39 7.99
N PRO A 146 -3.49 7.25 7.16
CA PRO A 146 -3.17 8.67 7.17
C PRO A 146 -3.49 9.27 8.54
N ALA A 147 -2.54 10.01 9.09
CA ALA A 147 -2.77 10.75 10.33
C ALA A 147 -3.56 12.03 10.03
N ILE A 148 -4.59 12.31 10.82
CA ILE A 148 -5.23 13.62 10.85
C ILE A 148 -4.29 14.55 11.63
N SER A 149 -3.39 15.27 10.96
CA SER A 149 -2.49 16.22 11.64
C SER A 149 -2.74 17.67 11.21
N GLU A 150 -2.86 18.56 12.20
CA GLU A 150 -2.78 20.02 12.05
C GLU A 150 -1.34 20.51 11.84
N SER A 151 -0.33 19.63 11.91
CA SER A 151 1.09 19.98 12.12
C SER A 151 2.02 19.77 10.90
N GLY A 152 1.49 19.56 9.70
CA GLY A 152 2.26 19.65 8.45
C GLY A 152 3.13 18.44 8.08
N ILE A 153 3.16 17.40 8.92
CA ILE A 153 3.71 16.08 8.59
C ILE A 153 2.55 15.09 8.68
N SER A 154 1.67 15.09 7.69
CA SER A 154 0.65 14.05 7.53
C SER A 154 0.78 13.45 6.14
N LEU A 155 0.68 12.11 6.06
CA LEU A 155 0.14 11.51 4.84
C LEU A 155 -1.25 12.13 4.69
N GLY A 156 -1.36 13.13 3.83
CA GLY A 156 -2.64 13.74 3.50
C GLY A 156 -3.49 12.71 2.77
N GLY A 157 -4.81 12.85 2.89
CA GLY A 157 -5.77 11.93 2.29
C GLY A 157 -5.61 11.74 0.78
N SER A 158 -4.88 12.60 0.06
CA SER A 158 -4.46 12.32 -1.31
C SER A 158 -3.14 12.98 -1.70
N GLY A 159 -2.50 12.46 -2.75
CA GLY A 159 -1.32 13.05 -3.35
C GLY A 159 -0.33 12.03 -3.91
N ILE A 160 0.87 12.51 -4.23
CA ILE A 160 1.99 11.69 -4.71
C ILE A 160 3.05 11.68 -3.63
N TYR A 161 3.59 10.51 -3.35
CA TYR A 161 4.56 10.26 -2.29
C TYR A 161 5.74 9.48 -2.82
N GLU A 162 6.94 9.89 -2.41
CA GLU A 162 8.19 9.16 -2.63
C GLU A 162 8.58 8.42 -1.34
N ILE A 163 8.96 7.16 -1.49
CA ILE A 163 9.31 6.26 -0.40
C ILE A 163 10.81 6.01 -0.48
N SER A 164 11.59 6.61 0.43
CA SER A 164 13.06 6.54 0.41
C SER A 164 13.59 5.70 1.54
#